data_AF-A0A356SZJ0-F1
#
_entry.id   AF-A0A356SZJ0-F1
#
_cell.length_a   1.000
_cell.length_b   1.000
_cell.length_c   1.000
_cell.angle_alpha   90.00
_cell.angle_beta   90.00
_cell.angle_gamma   90.00
#
_symmetry.space_group_name_H-M   'P 1'
#
loop_
_entity.id
_entity.type
_entity.pdbx_description
1 polymer ?
#
loop_
_entity_poly.entity_id
_entity_poly.type
_entity_poly.pdbx_seq_one_letter_code
_entity_poly.pdbx_strand_id
1 'polypeptide(L)'
;GACVSCSDGALNQDESDVDCGGAVCTGCADGLACAADGDCASGTCEAGACVSCSDGVLNQDEIDVDCGGAICAACADGRSCTAGGDCASGVCEAGTCVSCADMVRNQDEVDVDCGGAICPGCGTGQMCTGPADCASGICDAGTMRCNAPGCGDGLLNGAETDVDCGGGTCMGCDTGEMCAAGGDCLSGICMGGACVAPTCSDGVQNGGETGVDCG
;
A
#
# COMPACT_ATOMS: atom_id res chain seq x y z
N GLY A 1 37.42 -48.00 4.47
CA GLY A 1 37.20 -46.56 4.27
C GLY A 1 36.81 -46.00 5.60
N ALA A 2 37.44 -44.91 6.05
CA ALA A 2 37.02 -44.21 7.26
C ALA A 2 35.62 -43.63 7.01
N CYS A 3 34.69 -43.86 7.94
CA CYS A 3 33.43 -43.13 7.96
C CYS A 3 33.77 -41.67 8.26
N VAL A 4 33.57 -40.78 7.29
CA VAL A 4 33.60 -39.34 7.55
C VAL A 4 32.36 -39.01 8.37
N SER A 5 32.54 -38.40 9.53
CA SER A 5 31.48 -38.05 10.46
C SER A 5 31.54 -36.55 10.72
N CYS A 6 30.72 -35.79 10.00
CA CYS A 6 30.56 -34.35 10.19
C CYS A 6 29.66 -34.01 11.40
N SER A 7 29.66 -34.85 12.43
CA SER A 7 28.74 -34.76 13.59
C SER A 7 29.32 -35.51 14.79
N ASP A 8 30.63 -35.44 14.96
CA ASP A 8 31.36 -36.11 16.04
C ASP A 8 31.87 -35.16 17.14
N GLY A 9 31.59 -33.86 17.01
CA GLY A 9 31.92 -32.84 17.99
C GLY A 9 33.40 -32.45 18.01
N ALA A 10 34.17 -32.81 16.98
CA ALA A 10 35.58 -32.49 16.88
C ALA A 10 35.92 -31.87 15.52
N LEU A 11 36.59 -30.71 15.51
CA LEU A 11 37.13 -30.10 14.29
C LEU A 11 38.14 -31.05 13.62
N ASN A 12 37.71 -31.77 12.60
CA ASN A 12 38.52 -32.78 11.93
C ASN A 12 38.27 -32.85 10.42
N GLN A 13 39.10 -33.62 9.72
CA GLN A 13 39.06 -33.74 8.25
C GLN A 13 39.23 -32.37 7.57
N ASP A 14 38.28 -31.95 6.74
CA ASP A 14 38.26 -30.67 6.02
C ASP A 14 37.27 -29.64 6.60
N GLU A 15 36.77 -29.87 7.81
CA GLU A 15 35.88 -28.95 8.52
C GLU A 15 36.54 -27.59 8.77
N SER A 16 35.73 -26.53 8.66
CA SER A 16 36.15 -25.15 8.97
C SER A 16 35.68 -24.67 10.34
N ASP A 17 34.59 -25.24 10.86
CA ASP A 17 34.18 -25.18 12.26
C ASP A 17 33.71 -26.57 12.72
N VAL A 18 33.55 -26.78 14.02
CA VAL A 18 33.18 -28.09 14.58
C VAL A 18 31.90 -28.61 13.91
N ASP A 19 32.02 -29.78 13.26
CA ASP A 19 30.93 -30.47 12.56
C ASP A 19 30.38 -29.75 11.31
N CYS A 20 31.08 -28.75 10.73
CA CYS A 20 30.64 -28.06 9.51
C CYS A 20 31.78 -27.44 8.65
N GLY A 21 31.44 -27.09 7.41
CA GLY A 21 32.37 -26.48 6.45
C GLY A 21 33.25 -27.51 5.74
N GLY A 22 34.05 -27.05 4.77
CA GLY A 22 34.79 -27.93 3.87
C GLY A 22 33.96 -28.43 2.69
N ALA A 23 34.57 -29.31 1.88
CA ALA A 23 33.94 -29.88 0.69
C ALA A 23 33.05 -31.10 1.00
N VAL A 24 33.24 -31.72 2.17
CA VAL A 24 32.55 -32.97 2.54
C VAL A 24 31.35 -32.74 3.48
N CYS A 25 31.43 -31.75 4.37
CA CYS A 25 30.40 -31.47 5.36
C CYS A 25 29.41 -30.38 4.91
N THR A 26 28.30 -30.23 5.63
CA THR A 26 27.35 -29.15 5.35
C THR A 26 27.95 -27.81 5.70
N GLY A 27 27.57 -26.77 4.97
CA GLY A 27 28.00 -25.40 5.28
C GLY A 27 27.64 -25.00 6.71
N CYS A 28 28.54 -24.26 7.33
CA CYS A 28 28.40 -23.71 8.66
C CYS A 28 27.33 -22.61 8.71
N ALA A 29 26.65 -22.51 9.86
CA ALA A 29 25.73 -21.42 10.15
C ALA A 29 26.48 -20.10 10.35
N ASP A 30 25.75 -18.99 10.34
CA ASP A 30 26.33 -17.66 10.48
C ASP A 30 27.06 -17.49 11.83
N GLY A 31 28.16 -16.74 11.80
CA GLY A 31 29.06 -16.53 12.94
C GLY A 31 30.07 -17.65 13.21
N LEU A 32 29.96 -18.81 12.56
CA LEU A 32 30.91 -19.92 12.66
C LEU A 32 32.13 -19.70 11.75
N ALA A 33 33.24 -20.33 12.08
CA ALA A 33 34.50 -20.18 11.37
C ALA A 33 34.46 -20.74 9.95
N CYS A 34 35.06 -20.02 9.01
CA CYS A 34 35.17 -20.42 7.60
C CYS A 34 36.54 -20.07 7.02
N ALA A 35 36.97 -20.83 6.01
CA ALA A 35 38.18 -20.53 5.23
C ALA A 35 37.86 -20.08 3.79
N ALA A 36 36.68 -20.45 3.28
CA ALA A 36 36.16 -20.11 1.97
C ALA A 36 34.63 -19.99 2.00
N ASP A 37 34.07 -19.29 1.02
CA ASP A 37 32.63 -19.07 0.84
C ASP A 37 31.80 -20.37 0.85
N GLY A 38 32.36 -21.45 0.27
CA GLY A 38 31.72 -22.76 0.23
C GLY A 38 31.59 -23.45 1.59
N ASP A 39 32.31 -22.97 2.61
CA ASP A 39 32.23 -23.49 3.96
C ASP A 39 30.98 -22.99 4.69
N CYS A 40 30.29 -21.98 4.15
CA CYS A 40 29.15 -21.33 4.78
C CYS A 40 27.83 -21.75 4.13
N ALA A 41 26.80 -21.99 4.95
CA ALA A 41 25.45 -22.22 4.45
C ALA A 41 24.89 -21.01 3.69
N SER A 42 25.30 -19.80 4.09
CA SER A 42 25.03 -18.54 3.41
C SER A 42 25.76 -18.40 2.07
N GLY A 43 26.87 -19.13 1.88
CA GLY A 43 27.74 -19.00 0.73
C GLY A 43 28.68 -17.80 0.79
N THR A 44 28.80 -17.10 1.93
CA THR A 44 29.71 -15.97 2.09
C THR A 44 30.57 -16.14 3.35
N CYS A 45 31.89 -16.10 3.16
CA CYS A 45 32.87 -16.12 4.23
C CYS A 45 33.59 -14.77 4.30
N GLU A 46 33.32 -13.98 5.34
CA GLU A 46 33.95 -12.67 5.53
C GLU A 46 34.72 -12.63 6.85
N ALA A 47 35.95 -12.12 6.81
CA ALA A 47 36.83 -12.02 7.98
C ALA A 47 37.02 -13.34 8.77
N GLY A 48 36.85 -14.49 8.10
CA GLY A 48 36.99 -15.82 8.69
C GLY A 48 35.75 -16.31 9.45
N ALA A 49 34.60 -15.65 9.30
CA ALA A 49 33.31 -16.11 9.81
C ALA A 49 32.26 -16.14 8.69
N CYS A 50 31.33 -17.10 8.77
CA CYS A 50 30.18 -17.15 7.89
C CYS A 50 29.26 -15.98 8.17
N VAL A 51 28.90 -15.25 7.12
CA VAL A 51 28.07 -14.04 7.21
C VAL A 51 26.88 -14.15 6.27
N SER A 52 25.78 -13.50 6.61
CA SER A 52 24.59 -13.46 5.77
C SER A 52 23.81 -12.17 6.00
N CYS A 53 22.87 -11.85 5.10
CA CYS A 53 21.95 -10.73 5.26
C CYS A 53 20.86 -10.96 6.35
N SER A 54 21.15 -11.79 7.35
CA SER A 54 20.22 -12.18 8.42
C SER A 54 20.94 -12.68 9.69
N ASP A 55 22.22 -12.35 9.83
CA ASP A 55 23.10 -12.80 10.91
C ASP A 55 23.12 -11.85 12.12
N GLY A 56 22.43 -10.71 12.04
CA GLY A 56 22.28 -9.73 13.10
C GLY A 56 23.50 -8.83 13.28
N VAL A 57 24.45 -8.80 12.36
CA VAL A 57 25.63 -7.93 12.41
C VAL A 57 25.76 -7.11 11.13
N LEU A 58 26.13 -5.83 11.26
CA LEU A 58 26.37 -4.97 10.10
C LEU A 58 27.67 -5.38 9.37
N ASN A 59 27.55 -6.16 8.30
CA ASN A 59 28.69 -6.66 7.52
C ASN A 59 28.43 -6.63 6.00
N GLN A 60 29.35 -7.19 5.21
CA GLN A 60 29.28 -7.20 3.75
C GLN A 60 29.08 -5.78 3.19
N ASP A 61 27.99 -5.54 2.47
CA ASP A 61 27.60 -4.25 1.91
C ASP A 61 26.30 -3.71 2.51
N GLU A 62 25.91 -4.22 3.68
CA GLU A 62 24.74 -3.76 4.42
C GLU A 62 24.85 -2.28 4.80
N ILE A 63 23.71 -1.60 4.78
CA ILE A 63 23.59 -0.19 5.18
C ILE A 63 22.98 -0.06 6.58
N ASP A 64 22.10 -1.01 6.93
CA ASP A 64 21.63 -1.25 8.29
C ASP A 64 21.71 -2.77 8.54
N VAL A 65 21.71 -3.19 9.80
CA VAL A 65 21.87 -4.60 10.18
C VAL A 65 20.87 -5.47 9.42
N ASP A 66 21.37 -6.45 8.66
CA ASP A 66 20.60 -7.42 7.85
C ASP A 66 19.90 -6.83 6.61
N CYS A 67 20.22 -5.61 6.16
CA CYS A 67 19.56 -5.02 4.99
C CYS A 67 20.32 -3.88 4.28
N GLY A 68 19.85 -3.55 3.07
CA GLY A 68 20.39 -2.48 2.23
C GLY A 68 21.57 -2.94 1.38
N GLY A 69 22.17 -2.01 0.63
CA GLY A 69 23.28 -2.34 -0.26
C GLY A 69 22.82 -2.98 -1.57
N ALA A 70 23.77 -3.60 -2.27
CA ALA A 70 23.55 -4.26 -3.55
C ALA A 70 23.33 -5.78 -3.40
N ILE A 71 23.81 -6.40 -2.33
CA ILE A 71 23.69 -7.86 -2.10
C ILE A 71 22.45 -8.18 -1.28
N CYS A 72 22.18 -7.41 -0.22
CA CYS A 72 21.08 -7.68 0.69
C CYS A 72 19.74 -7.09 0.24
N ALA A 73 18.65 -7.59 0.84
CA ALA A 73 17.33 -7.06 0.57
C ALA A 73 17.23 -5.61 1.07
N ALA A 74 16.45 -4.79 0.36
CA ALA A 74 16.23 -3.40 0.76
C ALA A 74 15.59 -3.32 2.16
N CYS A 75 16.03 -2.35 2.94
CA CYS A 75 15.60 -2.12 4.30
C CYS A 75 14.13 -1.66 4.39
N ALA A 76 13.47 -2.06 5.46
CA ALA A 76 12.14 -1.55 5.82
C ALA A 76 12.20 -0.09 6.30
N ASP A 77 11.05 0.56 6.42
CA ASP A 77 10.97 1.94 6.90
C ASP A 77 11.55 2.10 8.33
N GLY A 78 12.12 3.27 8.60
CA GLY A 78 12.81 3.60 9.84
C GLY A 78 14.26 3.09 9.94
N ARG A 79 14.72 2.30 8.97
CA ARG A 79 16.12 1.80 8.89
C ARG A 79 17.05 2.79 8.21
N SER A 80 18.34 2.66 8.46
CA SER A 80 19.37 3.52 7.86
C SER A 80 19.49 3.29 6.35
N CYS A 81 19.73 4.37 5.60
CA CYS A 81 19.93 4.30 4.15
C CYS A 81 20.93 5.36 3.65
N THR A 82 21.50 5.13 2.47
CA THR A 82 22.34 6.11 1.76
C THR A 82 21.80 6.49 0.39
N ALA A 83 21.00 5.61 -0.21
CA ALA A 83 20.32 5.80 -1.49
C ALA A 83 18.93 5.16 -1.45
N GLY A 84 18.03 5.59 -2.35
CA GLY A 84 16.67 5.05 -2.43
C GLY A 84 16.62 3.54 -2.69
N GLY A 85 17.62 2.98 -3.38
CA GLY A 85 17.73 1.53 -3.60
C GLY A 85 17.96 0.71 -2.32
N ASP A 86 18.41 1.34 -1.24
CA ASP A 86 18.59 0.70 0.06
C ASP A 86 17.25 0.50 0.78
N CYS A 87 16.16 1.13 0.31
CA CYS A 87 14.86 1.13 0.96
C CYS A 87 13.83 0.37 0.16
N ALA A 88 13.03 -0.46 0.83
CA ALA A 88 11.93 -1.19 0.20
C ALA A 88 10.90 -0.23 -0.43
N SER A 89 10.75 0.98 0.13
CA SER A 89 9.95 2.07 -0.40
C SER A 89 10.55 2.76 -1.63
N GLY A 90 11.85 2.58 -1.88
CA GLY A 90 12.60 3.36 -2.87
C GLY A 90 12.97 4.77 -2.41
N VAL A 91 12.59 5.18 -1.20
CA VAL A 91 12.78 6.56 -0.70
C VAL A 91 13.69 6.55 0.52
N CYS A 92 14.84 7.21 0.35
CA CYS A 92 15.79 7.47 1.42
C CYS A 92 15.77 8.97 1.72
N GLU A 93 15.20 9.37 2.86
CA GLU A 93 15.10 10.75 3.29
C GLU A 93 15.91 10.96 4.58
N ALA A 94 16.79 11.95 4.58
CA ALA A 94 17.66 12.26 5.71
C ALA A 94 18.46 11.05 6.27
N GLY A 95 18.77 10.07 5.41
CA GLY A 95 19.51 8.86 5.79
C GLY A 95 18.65 7.79 6.46
N THR A 96 17.32 7.91 6.41
CA THR A 96 16.37 6.91 6.90
C THR A 96 15.41 6.50 5.78
N CYS A 97 15.11 5.22 5.68
CA CYS A 97 14.07 4.72 4.79
C CYS A 97 12.71 5.22 5.28
N VAL A 98 11.98 5.87 4.38
CA VAL A 98 10.66 6.43 4.66
C VAL A 98 9.69 5.97 3.59
N SER A 99 8.41 5.96 3.90
CA SER A 99 7.36 5.67 2.93
C SER A 99 6.10 6.46 3.27
N CYS A 100 5.12 6.43 2.36
CA CYS A 100 3.81 7.00 2.64
C CYS A 100 2.98 6.19 3.65
N ALA A 101 3.54 5.17 4.31
CA ALA A 101 2.83 4.26 5.21
C ALA A 101 3.69 3.91 6.44
N ASP A 102 4.54 4.84 6.86
CA ASP A 102 5.51 4.68 7.95
C ASP A 102 5.07 5.31 9.28
N MET A 103 3.82 5.78 9.36
CA MET A 103 3.19 6.40 10.52
C MET A 103 3.85 7.73 10.94
N VAL A 104 4.64 8.34 10.07
CA VAL A 104 5.30 9.62 10.29
C VAL A 104 4.94 10.57 9.15
N ARG A 105 4.55 11.80 9.49
CA ARG A 105 4.34 12.83 8.49
C ARG A 105 5.67 13.26 7.85
N ASN A 106 6.02 12.74 6.68
CA ASN A 106 7.26 13.05 5.96
C ASN A 106 7.05 13.24 4.45
N GLN A 107 8.14 13.40 3.67
CA GLN A 107 8.06 13.67 2.24
C GLN A 107 7.15 14.89 1.92
N ASP A 108 6.12 14.70 1.09
CA ASP A 108 5.13 15.71 0.73
C ASP A 108 3.75 15.47 1.36
N GLU A 109 3.70 14.64 2.41
CA GLU A 109 2.47 14.30 3.12
C GLU A 109 1.79 15.50 3.77
N VAL A 110 0.47 15.52 3.62
CA VAL A 110 -0.39 16.57 4.19
C VAL A 110 -0.98 16.15 5.53
N ASP A 111 -1.22 14.85 5.71
CA ASP A 111 -1.48 14.19 7.00
C ASP A 111 -0.61 12.93 7.09
N VAL A 112 -0.50 12.32 8.28
CA VAL A 112 0.30 11.10 8.44
C VAL A 112 -0.16 10.02 7.45
N ASP A 113 0.79 9.52 6.64
CA ASP A 113 0.59 8.45 5.64
C ASP A 113 -0.29 8.82 4.44
N CYS A 114 -0.53 10.12 4.16
CA CYS A 114 -1.37 10.51 3.03
C CYS A 114 -1.24 11.98 2.57
N GLY A 115 -1.75 12.22 1.36
CA GLY A 115 -1.83 13.54 0.73
C GLY A 115 -0.53 13.95 0.06
N GLY A 116 -0.51 15.10 -0.60
CA GLY A 116 0.61 15.49 -1.46
C GLY A 116 0.49 14.92 -2.86
N ALA A 117 1.57 15.03 -3.63
CA ALA A 117 1.69 14.56 -5.00
C ALA A 117 2.23 13.12 -5.12
N ILE A 118 2.99 12.65 -4.13
CA ILE A 118 3.62 11.32 -4.15
C ILE A 118 2.73 10.29 -3.45
N CYS A 119 2.11 10.65 -2.34
CA CYS A 119 1.36 9.73 -1.50
C CYS A 119 -0.13 9.61 -1.89
N PRO A 120 -0.79 8.49 -1.55
CA PRO A 120 -2.22 8.33 -1.80
C PRO A 120 -3.03 9.41 -1.09
N GLY A 121 -4.17 9.78 -1.68
CA GLY A 121 -5.07 10.76 -1.09
C GLY A 121 -5.58 10.35 0.29
N CYS A 122 -5.67 11.31 1.19
CA CYS A 122 -6.19 11.18 2.54
C CYS A 122 -7.68 10.82 2.56
N GLY A 123 -8.05 10.00 3.54
CA GLY A 123 -9.43 9.64 3.83
C GLY A 123 -10.21 10.76 4.52
N THR A 124 -11.52 10.57 4.66
CA THR A 124 -12.41 11.56 5.29
C THR A 124 -11.95 11.90 6.71
N GLY A 125 -11.91 13.20 7.02
CA GLY A 125 -11.52 13.75 8.31
C GLY A 125 -10.02 14.00 8.47
N GLN A 126 -9.16 13.48 7.57
CA GLN A 126 -7.72 13.75 7.58
C GLN A 126 -7.42 15.14 6.99
N MET A 127 -6.25 15.70 7.32
CA MET A 127 -5.85 17.04 6.88
C MET A 127 -5.64 17.09 5.37
N CYS A 128 -5.96 18.24 4.76
CA CYS A 128 -5.74 18.52 3.35
C CYS A 128 -5.35 19.99 3.14
N THR A 129 -4.65 20.28 2.05
CA THR A 129 -4.35 21.64 1.58
C THR A 129 -5.02 21.96 0.26
N GLY A 130 -5.44 20.93 -0.48
CA GLY A 130 -6.29 21.04 -1.66
C GLY A 130 -7.00 19.72 -2.03
N PRO A 131 -7.87 19.76 -3.04
CA PRO A 131 -8.63 18.60 -3.53
C PRO A 131 -7.79 17.35 -3.82
N ALA A 132 -6.60 17.52 -4.38
CA ALA A 132 -5.71 16.41 -4.76
C ALA A 132 -5.19 15.62 -3.55
N ASP A 133 -5.17 16.23 -2.36
CA ASP A 133 -4.72 15.57 -1.13
C ASP A 133 -5.76 14.59 -0.60
N CYS A 134 -7.00 14.59 -1.11
CA CYS A 134 -8.08 13.78 -0.60
C CYS A 134 -8.43 12.66 -1.58
N ALA A 135 -8.61 11.44 -1.08
CA ALA A 135 -9.13 10.33 -1.88
C ALA A 135 -10.53 10.63 -2.46
N SER A 136 -11.32 11.46 -1.77
CA SER A 136 -12.62 11.94 -2.25
C SER A 136 -12.53 13.07 -3.27
N GLY A 137 -11.37 13.71 -3.43
CA GLY A 137 -11.24 14.94 -4.21
C GLY A 137 -11.82 16.18 -3.52
N ILE A 138 -12.27 16.09 -2.27
CA ILE A 138 -12.98 17.16 -1.57
C ILE A 138 -12.18 17.58 -0.35
N CYS A 139 -11.51 18.73 -0.47
CA CYS A 139 -10.88 19.39 0.67
C CYS A 139 -11.76 20.56 1.14
N ASP A 140 -12.33 20.44 2.34
CA ASP A 140 -13.19 21.48 2.90
C ASP A 140 -12.35 22.68 3.34
N ALA A 141 -12.54 23.83 2.68
CA ALA A 141 -11.75 25.03 2.93
C ALA A 141 -11.97 25.65 4.33
N GLY A 142 -13.06 25.30 5.03
CA GLY A 142 -13.37 25.80 6.36
C GLY A 142 -12.67 25.00 7.47
N THR A 143 -12.56 23.69 7.29
CA THR A 143 -11.97 22.76 8.28
C THR A 143 -10.57 22.28 7.91
N MET A 144 -10.13 22.52 6.66
CA MET A 144 -8.88 22.01 6.08
C MET A 144 -8.77 20.48 6.21
N ARG A 145 -9.90 19.80 6.02
CA ARG A 145 -10.00 18.33 6.12
C ARG A 145 -10.73 17.75 4.93
N CYS A 146 -10.37 16.52 4.58
CA CYS A 146 -11.06 15.77 3.54
C CYS A 146 -12.48 15.47 3.97
N ASN A 147 -13.45 15.77 3.11
CA ASN A 147 -14.85 15.42 3.38
C ASN A 147 -15.22 14.11 2.68
N ALA A 148 -16.28 13.46 3.15
CA ALA A 148 -16.86 12.34 2.43
C ALA A 148 -17.56 12.84 1.15
N PRO A 149 -17.60 12.00 0.09
CA PRO A 149 -18.52 12.16 -1.04
C PRO A 149 -19.93 12.49 -0.55
N GLY A 150 -20.52 13.58 -1.02
CA GLY A 150 -21.84 14.03 -0.62
C GLY A 150 -22.65 14.47 -1.83
N CYS A 151 -23.97 14.31 -1.75
CA CYS A 151 -24.94 14.56 -2.83
C CYS A 151 -25.09 16.03 -3.28
N GLY A 152 -24.09 16.87 -3.06
CA GLY A 152 -24.13 18.32 -3.22
C GLY A 152 -22.73 18.93 -3.14
N ASP A 153 -21.72 18.11 -3.46
CA ASP A 153 -20.30 18.47 -3.42
C ASP A 153 -19.75 18.96 -4.77
N GLY A 154 -20.59 18.96 -5.81
CA GLY A 154 -20.28 19.43 -7.16
C GLY A 154 -19.50 18.43 -8.00
N LEU A 155 -19.34 17.19 -7.55
CA LEU A 155 -18.66 16.11 -8.25
C LEU A 155 -19.67 14.99 -8.54
N LEU A 156 -19.31 14.08 -9.44
CA LEU A 156 -20.04 12.81 -9.63
C LEU A 156 -19.25 11.72 -8.90
N ASN A 157 -19.65 11.40 -7.68
CA ASN A 157 -18.94 10.47 -6.81
C ASN A 157 -19.90 9.69 -5.88
N GLY A 158 -19.35 8.82 -5.04
CA GLY A 158 -20.14 8.10 -4.05
C GLY A 158 -21.27 7.24 -4.64
N ALA A 159 -22.51 7.56 -4.26
CA ALA A 159 -23.71 6.84 -4.69
C ALA A 159 -24.46 7.53 -5.83
N GLU A 160 -23.97 8.68 -6.30
CA GLU A 160 -24.62 9.52 -7.30
C GLU A 160 -24.67 8.84 -8.67
N THR A 161 -25.74 9.12 -9.43
CA THR A 161 -25.87 8.68 -10.82
C THR A 161 -25.70 9.81 -11.82
N ASP A 162 -25.90 11.05 -11.39
CA ASP A 162 -25.46 12.28 -12.06
C ASP A 162 -24.91 13.26 -11.01
N VAL A 163 -24.22 14.32 -11.42
CA VAL A 163 -23.57 15.27 -10.48
C VAL A 163 -24.58 15.79 -9.45
N ASP A 164 -24.31 15.59 -8.16
CA ASP A 164 -25.16 16.02 -7.04
C ASP A 164 -26.55 15.36 -6.96
N CYS A 165 -26.80 14.24 -7.66
CA CYS A 165 -28.11 13.59 -7.61
C CYS A 165 -28.10 12.07 -7.93
N GLY A 166 -29.21 11.44 -7.55
CA GLY A 166 -29.51 10.04 -7.84
C GLY A 166 -28.78 9.05 -6.93
N GLY A 167 -29.31 7.83 -6.84
CA GLY A 167 -28.74 6.73 -6.07
C GLY A 167 -28.62 6.93 -4.55
N GLY A 168 -28.53 5.81 -3.83
CA GLY A 168 -28.31 5.78 -2.38
C GLY A 168 -29.33 6.61 -1.58
N THR A 169 -28.83 7.61 -0.84
CA THR A 169 -29.62 8.56 -0.04
C THR A 169 -29.71 9.95 -0.66
N CYS A 170 -29.22 10.13 -1.89
CA CYS A 170 -29.25 11.41 -2.58
C CYS A 170 -30.66 11.75 -3.06
N MET A 171 -30.91 13.04 -3.32
CA MET A 171 -32.16 13.43 -3.96
C MET A 171 -32.20 12.85 -5.37
N GLY A 172 -33.39 12.51 -5.85
CA GLY A 172 -33.54 12.09 -7.25
C GLY A 172 -33.07 13.18 -8.20
N CYS A 173 -32.57 12.76 -9.36
CA CYS A 173 -32.20 13.62 -10.47
C CYS A 173 -33.43 14.15 -11.22
N ASP A 174 -33.25 15.31 -11.84
CA ASP A 174 -34.22 15.96 -12.71
C ASP A 174 -34.34 15.24 -14.06
N THR A 175 -35.36 15.60 -14.84
CA THR A 175 -35.55 15.01 -16.17
C THR A 175 -34.38 15.34 -17.10
N GLY A 176 -33.81 14.30 -17.72
CA GLY A 176 -32.68 14.38 -18.65
C GLY A 176 -31.32 14.03 -18.04
N GLU A 177 -31.23 14.00 -16.71
CA GLU A 177 -30.02 13.62 -15.97
C GLU A 177 -29.85 12.09 -15.92
N MET A 178 -28.62 11.65 -15.68
CA MET A 178 -28.24 10.24 -15.70
C MET A 178 -28.80 9.45 -14.51
N CYS A 179 -29.23 8.22 -14.77
CA CYS A 179 -29.79 7.32 -13.77
C CYS A 179 -29.44 5.85 -14.04
N ALA A 180 -29.46 5.02 -13.00
CA ALA A 180 -29.30 3.57 -13.10
C ALA A 180 -30.62 2.83 -12.80
N ALA A 181 -31.48 3.40 -11.97
CA ALA A 181 -32.75 2.86 -11.53
C ALA A 181 -33.80 3.97 -11.37
N GLY A 182 -35.08 3.60 -11.37
CA GLY A 182 -36.18 4.57 -11.21
C GLY A 182 -36.09 5.38 -9.92
N GLY A 183 -35.58 4.79 -8.84
CA GLY A 183 -35.35 5.49 -7.56
C GLY A 183 -34.32 6.62 -7.62
N ASP A 184 -33.52 6.69 -8.68
CA ASP A 184 -32.53 7.74 -8.87
C ASP A 184 -33.14 9.01 -9.47
N CYS A 185 -34.40 8.96 -9.91
CA CYS A 185 -35.09 10.07 -10.57
C CYS A 185 -36.20 10.64 -9.69
N LEU A 186 -36.40 11.95 -9.70
CA LEU A 186 -37.57 12.56 -9.05
C LEU A 186 -38.89 12.07 -9.65
N SER A 187 -38.88 11.70 -10.94
CA SER A 187 -40.03 11.10 -11.61
C SER A 187 -40.27 9.65 -11.23
N GLY A 188 -39.31 8.95 -10.61
CA GLY A 188 -39.37 7.51 -10.41
C GLY A 188 -39.08 6.68 -11.67
N ILE A 189 -38.73 7.32 -12.81
CA ILE A 189 -38.58 6.64 -14.10
C ILE A 189 -37.17 6.85 -14.64
N CYS A 190 -36.44 5.75 -14.76
CA CYS A 190 -35.18 5.70 -15.45
C CYS A 190 -35.34 4.90 -16.74
N MET A 191 -35.20 5.55 -17.90
CA MET A 191 -35.36 4.89 -19.20
C MET A 191 -34.20 5.25 -20.12
N GLY A 192 -33.49 4.24 -20.62
CA GLY A 192 -32.33 4.45 -21.47
C GLY A 192 -31.14 5.09 -20.76
N GLY A 193 -31.08 4.99 -19.42
CA GLY A 193 -30.01 5.57 -18.60
C GLY A 193 -30.20 7.05 -18.28
N ALA A 194 -31.36 7.64 -18.58
CA ALA A 194 -31.70 9.01 -18.23
C ALA A 194 -33.09 9.09 -17.57
N CYS A 195 -33.24 10.05 -16.66
CA CYS A 195 -34.51 10.34 -16.02
C CYS A 195 -35.47 10.93 -17.04
N VAL A 196 -36.69 10.41 -17.11
CA VAL A 196 -37.71 10.89 -18.04
C VAL A 196 -38.86 11.55 -17.28
N ALA A 197 -39.55 12.48 -17.95
CA ALA A 197 -40.71 13.14 -17.37
C ALA A 197 -41.84 12.11 -17.10
N PRO A 198 -42.59 12.30 -16.00
CA PRO A 198 -43.76 11.46 -15.70
C PRO A 198 -44.83 11.56 -16.79
N THR A 199 -45.45 10.43 -17.13
CA THR A 199 -46.57 10.34 -18.07
C THR A 199 -47.69 9.50 -17.48
N CYS A 200 -48.94 9.70 -17.92
CA CYS A 200 -50.09 8.97 -17.39
C CYS A 200 -50.18 7.47 -17.75
N SER A 201 -49.08 6.89 -18.23
CA SER A 201 -49.00 5.52 -18.75
C SER A 201 -47.57 4.96 -18.66
N ASP A 202 -46.78 5.44 -17.70
CA ASP A 202 -45.38 5.04 -17.50
C ASP A 202 -45.21 3.90 -16.49
N GLY A 203 -46.29 3.43 -15.87
CA GLY A 203 -46.27 2.31 -14.94
C GLY A 203 -45.81 2.66 -13.53
N VAL A 204 -45.67 3.95 -13.19
CA VAL A 204 -45.32 4.42 -11.84
C VAL A 204 -46.25 5.55 -11.39
N GLN A 205 -46.74 5.47 -10.16
CA GLN A 205 -47.62 6.51 -9.60
C GLN A 205 -46.84 7.80 -9.30
N ASN A 206 -46.88 8.76 -10.21
CA ASN A 206 -46.13 10.03 -10.12
C ASN A 206 -46.93 11.20 -10.75
N GLY A 207 -46.32 12.38 -10.97
CA GLY A 207 -46.90 13.42 -11.85
C GLY A 207 -48.26 14.04 -11.46
N GLY A 208 -48.80 13.74 -10.27
CA GLY A 208 -50.14 14.16 -9.83
C GLY A 208 -51.22 13.06 -9.88
N GLU A 209 -50.83 11.82 -10.18
CA GLU A 209 -51.73 10.68 -10.26
C GLU A 209 -52.30 10.21 -8.91
N THR A 210 -53.57 9.77 -8.93
CA THR A 210 -54.27 9.23 -7.74
C THR A 210 -54.02 7.73 -7.53
N GLY A 211 -53.48 7.04 -8.53
CA GLY A 211 -53.02 5.64 -8.54
C GLY A 211 -52.04 5.43 -9.70
N VAL A 212 -51.35 4.29 -9.78
CA VAL A 212 -50.45 4.00 -10.93
C VAL A 212 -51.22 4.17 -12.25
N ASP A 213 -50.80 5.11 -13.09
CA ASP A 213 -51.41 5.43 -14.39
C ASP A 213 -52.90 5.85 -14.28
N CYS A 214 -53.31 6.49 -13.17
CA CYS A 214 -54.70 6.88 -12.89
C CYS A 214 -54.85 8.37 -12.51
N GLY A 215 -55.79 9.06 -13.17
CA GLY A 215 -56.15 10.47 -12.92
C GLY A 215 -57.38 10.66 -12.04
#